data_AF-T1H5W5-F1
#
_entry.id   AF-T1H5W5-F1
#
_cell.length_a   1.000
_cell.length_b   1.000
_cell.length_c   1.000
_cell.angle_alpha   90.00
_cell.angle_beta   90.00
_cell.angle_gamma   90.00
#
_symmetry.space_group_name_H-M   'P 1'
#
loop_
_entity.id
_entity.type
_entity.pdbx_description
1 polymer ?
#
loop_
_entity_poly.entity_id
_entity_poly.type
_entity_poly.pdbx_seq_one_letter_code
_entity_poly.pdbx_strand_id
1 'polypeptide(L)'
;RNPKTAETMLKVVGASVNKTRIGTYILVGAGMLVIGAFFIAGMERPQYDGTYCAVANYTKNIGYKFHYLKQQTDLVNIPKGLARICYKDSIYENGWAQLELETQRNYPDDIQAYAAGFLEGAQTWFQINNQWRNTISSICKISDDSERFCEWLRGVLLTNYEKMMEHAKDNANRDPYWHQIFLYYKQLEGMKEGYDAWTRAKPDIDVEEIPLEDFLILNSVSDISDFKVYYDNYILDAESIPSDFELPGSTMFVKIFKSLESSGWFTLFGHTSAGSYSSMLKIHKRYKLRYNFNKSFSAVHGMDISFTGYPGILASTDDFYIVKGKKIHSLISGVPIKNANLTLWMSKKEKIDEAVPLSARIMAANRLADNGFKWSKYMSRYRVTGSKQWAFIDLKKIDSLPQSSENEGDSSSLKDAVWISEQLPGYWHSESVKEEILLNNFTWIGSGIPYFNKTLELSGISNNENIATVDECFSYFGLMDKFLRNISFRGDLLHGSDGQPIPYGNIDIKL
;
A
#
# COMPACT_ATOMS: atom_id res chain seq x y z
N ARG A 1 -5.09 -65.16 96.91
CA ARG A 1 -4.48 -63.84 97.25
C ARG A 1 -4.41 -63.05 95.95
N ASN A 2 -5.52 -62.42 95.57
CA ASN A 2 -5.95 -61.04 95.85
C ASN A 2 -5.33 -60.00 94.89
N PRO A 3 -6.16 -59.11 94.31
CA PRO A 3 -5.84 -58.34 93.12
C PRO A 3 -5.27 -56.96 93.47
N LYS A 4 -4.59 -56.32 92.51
CA LYS A 4 -4.40 -54.86 92.49
C LYS A 4 -4.71 -54.33 91.09
N THR A 5 -5.85 -53.66 91.01
CA THR A 5 -6.22 -52.68 90.00
C THR A 5 -5.21 -51.52 90.01
N ALA A 6 -4.75 -51.11 88.83
CA ALA A 6 -4.12 -49.83 88.61
C ALA A 6 -4.93 -49.09 87.55
N GLU A 7 -5.63 -48.05 87.97
CA GLU A 7 -6.27 -47.06 87.08
C GLU A 7 -5.19 -46.31 86.31
N THR A 8 -5.22 -46.39 84.98
CA THR A 8 -4.47 -45.50 84.11
C THR A 8 -5.36 -44.30 83.75
N MET A 9 -5.14 -43.17 84.41
CA MET A 9 -5.72 -41.87 84.02
C MET A 9 -5.29 -41.53 82.58
N LEU A 10 -6.26 -41.36 81.68
CA LEU A 10 -6.06 -40.72 80.37
C LEU A 10 -5.72 -39.25 80.59
N LYS A 11 -4.43 -38.89 80.46
CA LYS A 11 -3.99 -37.51 80.40
C LYS A 11 -4.35 -36.93 79.03
N VAL A 12 -5.51 -36.29 78.93
CA VAL A 12 -5.88 -35.48 77.77
C VAL A 12 -4.90 -34.31 77.69
N VAL A 13 -3.93 -34.40 76.79
CA VAL A 13 -3.02 -33.29 76.49
C VAL A 13 -3.81 -32.29 75.66
N GLY A 14 -4.38 -31.29 76.32
CA GLY A 14 -5.01 -30.15 75.65
C GLY A 14 -4.01 -29.49 74.70
N ALA A 15 -4.39 -29.40 73.42
CA ALA A 15 -3.59 -28.71 72.42
C ALA A 15 -3.29 -27.27 72.89
N SER A 16 -2.01 -26.88 72.85
CA SER A 16 -1.57 -25.52 73.19
C SER A 16 -2.37 -24.50 72.39
N VAL A 17 -3.13 -23.64 73.07
CA VAL A 17 -3.97 -22.59 72.47
C VAL A 17 -3.17 -21.69 71.50
N ASN A 18 -1.88 -21.48 71.77
CA ASN A 18 -0.97 -20.75 70.87
C ASN A 18 -0.69 -21.50 69.57
N LYS A 19 -0.50 -22.83 69.62
CA LYS A 19 -0.34 -23.65 68.41
C LYS A 19 -1.64 -23.67 67.59
N THR A 20 -2.80 -23.71 68.24
CA THR A 20 -4.10 -23.63 67.57
C THR A 20 -4.28 -22.26 66.89
N ARG A 21 -3.94 -21.15 67.55
CA ARG A 21 -4.00 -19.80 66.95
C ARG A 21 -3.07 -19.64 65.75
N ILE A 22 -1.82 -20.12 65.85
CA ILE A 22 -0.87 -20.09 64.72
C ILE A 22 -1.40 -20.92 63.55
N GLY A 23 -1.95 -22.12 63.82
CA GLY A 23 -2.60 -22.94 62.80
C GLY A 23 -3.78 -22.23 62.12
N THR A 24 -4.61 -21.52 62.90
CA THR A 24 -5.71 -20.71 62.36
C THR A 24 -5.20 -19.55 61.48
N TYR A 25 -4.15 -18.83 61.89
CA TYR A 25 -3.59 -17.76 61.06
C TYR A 25 -2.98 -18.28 59.75
N ILE A 26 -2.33 -19.44 59.78
CA ILE A 26 -1.82 -20.10 58.58
C ILE A 26 -2.97 -20.52 57.66
N LEU A 27 -4.04 -21.10 58.20
CA LEU A 27 -5.22 -21.49 57.44
C LEU A 27 -5.94 -20.28 56.81
N VAL A 28 -6.06 -19.18 57.56
CA VAL A 28 -6.64 -17.94 57.04
C VAL A 28 -5.74 -17.34 55.95
N GLY A 29 -4.42 -17.32 56.15
CA GLY A 29 -3.47 -16.85 55.15
C GLY A 29 -3.50 -17.71 53.87
N ALA A 30 -3.52 -19.03 54.00
CA ALA A 30 -3.67 -19.96 52.89
C ALA A 30 -5.02 -19.76 52.18
N GLY A 31 -6.10 -19.56 52.93
CA GLY A 31 -7.43 -19.25 52.38
C GLY A 31 -7.44 -17.94 51.58
N MET A 32 -6.79 -16.88 52.07
CA MET A 32 -6.66 -15.62 51.32
C MET A 32 -5.81 -15.79 50.06
N LEU A 33 -4.74 -16.60 50.10
CA LEU A 33 -3.94 -16.89 48.91
C LEU A 33 -4.72 -17.67 47.86
N VAL A 34 -5.55 -18.64 48.27
CA VAL A 34 -6.43 -19.38 47.37
C VAL A 34 -7.49 -18.46 46.75
N ILE A 35 -8.12 -17.59 47.55
CA ILE A 35 -9.07 -16.58 47.05
C ILE A 35 -8.37 -15.62 46.07
N GLY A 36 -7.17 -15.14 46.40
CA GLY A 36 -6.37 -14.31 45.50
C GLY A 36 -5.99 -15.03 44.21
N ALA A 37 -5.67 -16.32 44.26
CA ALA A 37 -5.39 -17.14 43.08
C ALA A 37 -6.63 -17.33 42.20
N PHE A 38 -7.81 -17.57 42.79
CA PHE A 38 -9.07 -17.62 42.04
C PHE A 38 -9.44 -16.26 41.43
N PHE A 39 -9.16 -15.16 42.14
CA PHE A 39 -9.37 -13.81 41.61
C PHE A 39 -8.46 -13.54 40.41
N ILE A 40 -7.16 -13.86 40.50
CA ILE A 40 -6.21 -13.73 39.38
C ILE A 40 -6.53 -14.68 38.22
N ALA A 41 -7.02 -15.89 38.52
CA ALA A 41 -7.42 -16.86 37.51
C ALA A 41 -8.73 -16.47 36.80
N GLY A 42 -9.63 -15.78 37.50
CA GLY A 42 -10.88 -15.25 36.96
C GLY A 42 -10.76 -13.87 36.29
N MET A 43 -9.63 -13.19 36.44
CA MET A 43 -9.34 -12.00 35.64
C MET A 43 -9.16 -12.40 34.19
N GLU A 44 -10.01 -11.88 33.30
CA GLU A 44 -9.80 -11.97 31.86
C GLU A 44 -8.41 -11.43 31.53
N ARG A 45 -7.53 -12.31 31.05
CA ARG A 45 -6.23 -11.87 30.55
C ARG A 45 -6.49 -11.06 29.29
N PRO A 46 -5.87 -9.88 29.13
CA PRO A 46 -6.00 -9.13 27.89
C PRO A 46 -5.59 -10.01 26.72
N GLN A 47 -6.54 -10.28 25.82
CA GLN A 47 -6.31 -11.09 24.63
C GLN A 47 -5.69 -10.18 23.57
N TYR A 48 -4.38 -10.24 23.53
CA TYR A 48 -3.50 -9.51 22.62
C TYR A 48 -3.71 -9.97 21.16
N ASP A 49 -4.21 -9.07 20.30
CA ASP A 49 -4.70 -9.36 18.94
C ASP A 49 -3.60 -9.32 17.84
N GLY A 50 -2.47 -8.70 18.15
CA GLY A 50 -1.28 -8.58 17.31
C GLY A 50 -1.00 -7.13 16.90
N THR A 51 -1.86 -6.20 17.30
CA THR A 51 -1.85 -4.82 16.79
C THR A 51 -1.03 -3.92 17.70
N TYR A 52 0.03 -3.34 17.13
CA TYR A 52 0.89 -2.35 17.77
C TYR A 52 0.54 -0.96 17.26
N CYS A 53 0.40 -0.01 18.18
CA CYS A 53 0.05 1.35 17.81
C CYS A 53 1.05 2.35 18.36
N ALA A 54 1.20 3.48 17.67
CA ALA A 54 2.01 4.59 18.14
C ALA A 54 1.34 5.92 17.82
N VAL A 55 1.70 6.93 18.61
CA VAL A 55 1.16 8.29 18.51
C VAL A 55 2.32 9.27 18.46
N ALA A 56 2.27 10.19 17.51
CA ALA A 56 3.13 11.35 17.45
C ALA A 56 2.39 12.56 18.04
N ASN A 57 3.06 13.33 18.88
CA ASN A 57 2.63 14.63 19.36
C ASN A 57 3.61 15.69 18.86
N TYR A 58 3.12 16.93 18.69
CA TYR A 58 3.95 18.04 18.27
C TYR A 58 3.56 19.33 18.96
N THR A 59 4.57 20.10 19.38
CA THR A 59 4.43 21.51 19.79
C THR A 59 5.58 22.32 19.21
N LYS A 60 5.36 23.60 18.92
CA LYS A 60 6.41 24.46 18.34
C LYS A 60 7.68 24.56 19.21
N ASN A 61 7.54 24.45 20.54
CA ASN A 61 8.65 24.63 21.47
C ASN A 61 9.45 23.33 21.70
N ILE A 62 8.81 22.17 21.63
CA ILE A 62 9.43 20.87 21.95
C ILE A 62 9.77 20.07 20.68
N GLY A 63 9.09 20.36 19.56
CA GLY A 63 9.17 19.54 18.35
C GLY A 63 8.32 18.27 18.46
N TYR A 64 8.76 17.21 17.78
CA TYR A 64 8.07 15.93 17.75
C TYR A 64 8.33 15.11 19.01
N LYS A 65 7.30 14.41 19.48
CA LYS A 65 7.41 13.41 20.54
C LYS A 65 6.62 12.17 20.15
N PHE A 66 7.32 11.06 20.02
CA PHE A 66 6.74 9.78 19.62
C PHE A 66 6.51 8.88 20.83
N HIS A 67 5.32 8.31 20.91
CA HIS A 67 4.88 7.43 21.98
C HIS A 67 4.47 6.08 21.40
N TYR A 68 5.21 5.03 21.74
CA TYR A 68 4.96 3.67 21.29
C TYR A 68 4.12 2.95 22.33
N LEU A 69 2.92 2.56 21.94
CA LEU A 69 1.99 1.86 22.81
C LEU A 69 2.29 0.36 22.75
N LYS A 70 2.11 -0.33 23.87
CA LYS A 70 2.08 -1.80 23.87
C LYS A 70 0.87 -2.27 23.04
N GLN A 71 0.82 -3.55 22.74
CA GLN A 71 -0.26 -4.18 21.99
C GLN A 71 -1.64 -3.74 22.51
N GLN A 72 -2.49 -3.25 21.60
CA GLN A 72 -3.75 -2.59 21.93
C GLN A 72 -4.94 -3.45 21.49
N THR A 73 -5.86 -3.70 22.42
CA THR A 73 -7.16 -4.33 22.11
C THR A 73 -8.26 -3.31 21.88
N ASP A 74 -8.12 -2.09 22.41
CA ASP A 74 -9.07 -1.00 22.25
C ASP A 74 -8.53 0.05 21.26
N LEU A 75 -8.74 -0.22 19.97
CA LEU A 75 -8.31 0.67 18.88
C LEU A 75 -9.10 2.00 18.84
N VAL A 76 -10.25 2.07 19.52
CA VAL A 76 -11.15 3.23 19.48
C VAL A 76 -10.59 4.36 20.35
N ASN A 77 -10.07 4.03 21.53
CA ASN A 77 -9.63 4.99 22.53
C ASN A 77 -8.16 5.40 22.43
N ILE A 78 -7.46 5.01 21.36
CA ILE A 78 -6.07 5.42 21.12
C ILE A 78 -6.00 6.94 20.92
N PRO A 79 -5.17 7.67 21.70
CA PRO A 79 -5.00 9.11 21.54
C PRO A 79 -4.65 9.49 20.10
N LYS A 80 -5.30 10.54 19.59
CA LYS A 80 -5.10 10.96 18.20
C LYS A 80 -3.77 11.69 17.96
N GLY A 81 -3.31 12.46 18.96
CA GLY A 81 -2.10 13.29 18.84
C GLY A 81 -2.09 14.21 17.62
N LEU A 82 -0.90 14.46 17.08
CA LEU A 82 -0.69 14.97 15.72
C LEU A 82 -1.00 13.88 14.69
N ALA A 83 -0.50 12.68 14.94
CA ALA A 83 -0.70 11.51 14.09
C ALA A 83 -0.73 10.25 14.96
N ARG A 84 -1.43 9.22 14.49
CA ARG A 84 -1.40 7.88 15.08
C ARG A 84 -1.33 6.82 13.99
N ILE A 85 -0.68 5.71 14.32
CA ILE A 85 -0.56 4.53 13.48
C ILE A 85 -0.98 3.31 14.29
N CYS A 86 -1.61 2.35 13.63
CA CYS A 86 -1.76 0.98 14.12
C CYS A 86 -1.33 0.01 13.03
N TYR A 87 -0.48 -0.94 13.41
CA TYR A 87 0.15 -1.91 12.54
C TYR A 87 -0.04 -3.32 13.11
N LYS A 88 -0.47 -4.25 12.26
CA LYS A 88 -0.54 -5.67 12.57
C LYS A 88 0.25 -6.45 11.53
N ASP A 89 1.26 -7.18 11.98
CA ASP A 89 2.00 -8.11 11.13
C ASP A 89 1.25 -9.45 11.03
N SER A 90 0.23 -9.49 10.15
CA SER A 90 -0.58 -10.70 9.89
C SER A 90 -0.11 -11.50 8.66
N ILE A 91 1.13 -11.31 8.20
CA ILE A 91 1.66 -11.98 7.00
C ILE A 91 1.56 -13.51 7.12
N TYR A 92 1.87 -14.08 8.29
CA TYR A 92 1.73 -15.53 8.52
C TYR A 92 0.28 -16.00 8.72
N GLU A 93 -0.65 -15.10 9.02
CA GLU A 93 -2.07 -15.43 9.19
C GLU A 93 -2.79 -15.50 7.84
N ASN A 94 -2.52 -14.54 6.95
CA ASN A 94 -3.30 -14.35 5.72
C ASN A 94 -2.50 -13.83 4.51
N GLY A 95 -1.18 -13.72 4.60
CA GLY A 95 -0.30 -13.21 3.54
C GLY A 95 -0.17 -11.68 3.49
N TRP A 96 -0.88 -10.94 4.34
CA TRP A 96 -0.87 -9.47 4.35
C TRP A 96 -0.61 -8.93 5.74
N ALA A 97 0.31 -7.96 5.86
CA ALA A 97 0.30 -7.07 7.01
C ALA A 97 -0.79 -5.99 6.84
N GLN A 98 -1.19 -5.34 7.93
CA GLN A 98 -2.24 -4.32 7.91
C GLN A 98 -1.76 -3.06 8.63
N LEU A 99 -2.06 -1.90 8.06
CA LEU A 99 -1.66 -0.60 8.62
C LEU A 99 -2.74 0.45 8.43
N GLU A 100 -3.12 1.11 9.52
CA GLU A 100 -3.96 2.32 9.49
C GLU A 100 -3.17 3.49 10.07
N LEU A 101 -3.08 4.59 9.32
CA LEU A 101 -2.36 5.80 9.67
C LEU A 101 -3.30 7.00 9.55
N GLU A 102 -3.41 7.80 10.60
CA GLU A 102 -4.28 8.96 10.66
C GLU A 102 -3.53 10.19 11.16
N THR A 103 -3.73 11.35 10.53
CA THR A 103 -3.23 12.65 11.02
C THR A 103 -4.38 13.57 11.42
N GLN A 104 -4.07 14.67 12.11
CA GLN A 104 -5.06 15.64 12.59
C GLN A 104 -4.92 17.00 11.91
N ARG A 105 -6.07 17.58 11.54
CA ARG A 105 -6.19 18.84 10.76
C ARG A 105 -5.63 20.10 11.45
N ASN A 106 -5.36 20.03 12.75
CA ASN A 106 -4.95 21.19 13.55
C ASN A 106 -3.46 21.53 13.40
N TYR A 107 -2.73 20.76 12.59
CA TYR A 107 -1.30 20.88 12.41
C TYR A 107 -0.96 21.23 10.96
N PRO A 108 0.14 21.94 10.69
CA PRO A 108 0.62 22.17 9.33
C PRO A 108 0.83 20.85 8.57
N ASP A 109 0.53 20.84 7.27
CA ASP A 109 0.54 19.62 6.46
C ASP A 109 1.93 18.96 6.39
N ASP A 110 3.00 19.74 6.37
CA ASP A 110 4.39 19.25 6.36
C ASP A 110 4.75 18.56 7.67
N ILE A 111 4.28 19.10 8.79
CA ILE A 111 4.40 18.48 10.12
C ILE A 111 3.60 17.18 10.18
N GLN A 112 2.40 17.16 9.62
CA GLN A 112 1.59 15.96 9.51
C GLN A 112 2.30 14.89 8.65
N ALA A 113 2.83 15.27 7.49
CA ALA A 113 3.45 14.36 6.54
C ALA A 113 4.70 13.70 7.09
N TYR A 114 5.61 14.49 7.67
CA TYR A 114 6.81 13.96 8.30
C TYR A 114 6.47 13.00 9.45
N ALA A 115 5.54 13.36 10.34
CA ALA A 115 5.14 12.48 11.45
C ALA A 115 4.47 11.19 10.98
N ALA A 116 3.65 11.27 9.92
CA ALA A 116 3.02 10.11 9.30
C ALA A 116 4.08 9.13 8.77
N GLY A 117 5.07 9.65 8.05
CA GLY A 117 6.22 8.89 7.58
C GLY A 117 7.00 8.25 8.72
N PHE A 118 7.40 9.05 9.70
CA PHE A 118 8.20 8.59 10.84
C PHE A 118 7.53 7.45 11.61
N LEU A 119 6.23 7.58 11.88
CA LEU A 119 5.46 6.53 12.54
C LEU A 119 5.45 5.23 11.74
N GLU A 120 5.25 5.30 10.42
CA GLU A 120 5.27 4.11 9.55
C GLU A 120 6.66 3.48 9.48
N GLY A 121 7.71 4.28 9.27
CA GLY A 121 9.10 3.83 9.25
C GLY A 121 9.49 3.11 10.53
N ALA A 122 9.12 3.67 11.68
CA ALA A 122 9.42 3.09 12.99
C ALA A 122 8.57 1.84 13.31
N GLN A 123 7.30 1.79 12.91
CA GLN A 123 6.46 0.61 13.18
C GLN A 123 6.73 -0.56 12.25
N THR A 124 7.12 -0.27 11.02
CA THR A 124 7.32 -1.29 9.98
C THR A 124 8.80 -1.56 9.67
N TRP A 125 9.71 -1.04 10.49
CA TRP A 125 11.16 -1.06 10.28
C TRP A 125 11.70 -2.44 9.89
N PHE A 126 11.26 -3.51 10.56
CA PHE A 126 11.73 -4.87 10.29
C PHE A 126 11.30 -5.34 8.90
N GLN A 127 10.04 -5.09 8.54
CA GLN A 127 9.53 -5.45 7.22
C GLN A 127 10.09 -4.55 6.12
N ILE A 128 10.44 -3.29 6.41
CA ILE A 128 11.19 -2.42 5.48
C ILE A 128 12.56 -3.03 5.18
N ASN A 129 13.29 -3.46 6.22
CA ASN A 129 14.59 -4.09 6.02
C ASN A 129 14.49 -5.38 5.19
N ASN A 130 13.52 -6.25 5.51
CA ASN A 130 13.29 -7.48 4.75
C ASN A 130 12.92 -7.21 3.29
N GLN A 131 12.03 -6.24 3.04
CA GLN A 131 11.65 -5.85 1.68
C GLN A 131 12.88 -5.36 0.91
N TRP A 132 13.65 -4.45 1.50
CA TRP A 132 14.88 -3.93 0.89
C TRP A 132 15.91 -5.04 0.61
N ARG A 133 16.14 -5.96 1.56
CA ARG A 133 17.03 -7.12 1.40
C ARG A 133 16.57 -8.02 0.25
N ASN A 134 15.28 -8.32 0.19
CA ASN A 134 14.69 -9.22 -0.80
C ASN A 134 14.65 -8.64 -2.21
N THR A 135 14.52 -7.32 -2.35
CA THR A 135 14.35 -6.67 -3.66
C THR A 135 15.58 -5.88 -4.11
N ILE A 136 16.05 -4.91 -3.34
CA ILE A 136 17.10 -3.99 -3.84
C ILE A 136 18.49 -4.59 -3.59
N SER A 137 18.79 -4.96 -2.34
CA SER A 137 20.11 -5.46 -1.95
C SER A 137 20.50 -6.71 -2.73
N SER A 138 19.57 -7.66 -2.87
CA SER A 138 19.77 -8.91 -3.62
C SER A 138 19.99 -8.69 -5.12
N ILE A 139 19.17 -7.85 -5.76
CA ILE A 139 19.24 -7.58 -7.19
C ILE A 139 20.51 -6.80 -7.53
N CYS A 140 20.83 -5.76 -6.76
CA CYS A 140 22.00 -4.92 -7.04
C CYS A 140 23.34 -5.67 -6.85
N LYS A 141 23.35 -6.80 -6.15
CA LYS A 141 24.57 -7.60 -5.89
C LYS A 141 24.67 -8.86 -6.76
N ILE A 142 23.73 -9.09 -7.69
CA ILE A 142 23.70 -10.33 -8.46
C ILE A 142 24.80 -10.41 -9.53
N SER A 143 25.22 -9.26 -10.07
CA SER A 143 26.27 -9.15 -11.09
C SER A 143 26.86 -7.74 -11.12
N ASP A 144 28.08 -7.60 -11.64
CA ASP A 144 28.75 -6.31 -11.84
C ASP A 144 27.90 -5.33 -12.67
N ASP A 145 27.18 -5.82 -13.68
CA ASP A 145 26.29 -4.99 -14.51
C ASP A 145 25.09 -4.47 -13.72
N SER A 146 24.52 -5.31 -12.84
CA SER A 146 23.42 -4.91 -11.96
C SER A 146 23.87 -3.92 -10.90
N GLU A 147 25.08 -4.09 -10.38
CA GLU A 147 25.70 -3.16 -9.44
C GLU A 147 25.89 -1.78 -10.08
N ARG A 148 26.50 -1.72 -11.27
CA ARG A 148 26.67 -0.48 -12.05
C ARG A 148 25.34 0.22 -12.36
N PHE A 149 24.32 -0.55 -12.76
CA PHE A 149 22.98 0.00 -12.99
C PHE A 149 22.40 0.61 -11.70
N CYS A 150 22.50 -0.10 -10.57
CA CYS A 150 22.00 0.41 -9.30
C CYS A 150 22.76 1.66 -8.81
N GLU A 151 24.08 1.71 -8.97
CA GLU A 151 24.87 2.92 -8.66
C GLU A 151 24.42 4.12 -9.51
N TRP A 152 24.26 3.92 -10.82
CA TRP A 152 23.73 4.96 -11.70
C TRP A 152 22.32 5.40 -11.31
N LEU A 153 21.43 4.43 -11.02
CA LEU A 153 20.04 4.69 -10.64
C LEU A 153 19.96 5.49 -9.34
N ARG A 154 20.78 5.17 -8.33
CA ARG A 154 20.88 5.94 -7.08
C ARG A 154 21.23 7.40 -7.36
N GLY A 155 22.24 7.65 -8.21
CA GLY A 155 22.65 9.01 -8.57
C GLY A 155 21.56 9.80 -9.29
N VAL A 156 20.86 9.18 -10.25
CA VAL A 156 19.77 9.82 -11.00
C VAL A 156 18.58 10.13 -10.08
N LEU A 157 18.15 9.18 -9.25
CA LEU A 157 17.02 9.38 -8.35
C LEU A 157 17.33 10.41 -7.26
N LEU A 158 18.55 10.46 -6.73
CA LEU A 158 18.95 11.47 -5.76
C LEU A 158 18.93 12.87 -6.38
N THR A 159 19.52 13.03 -7.57
CA THR A 159 19.50 14.31 -8.31
C THR A 159 18.07 14.76 -8.61
N ASN A 160 17.22 13.82 -9.04
CA ASN A 160 15.81 14.08 -9.31
C ASN A 160 15.08 14.51 -8.03
N TYR A 161 15.27 13.78 -6.93
CA TYR A 161 14.70 14.09 -5.63
C TYR A 161 15.04 15.52 -5.19
N GLU A 162 16.31 15.91 -5.24
CA GLU A 162 16.76 17.24 -4.82
C GLU A 162 16.08 18.35 -5.63
N LYS A 163 16.07 18.21 -6.97
CA LYS A 163 15.41 19.15 -7.89
C LYS A 163 13.90 19.23 -7.65
N MET A 164 13.23 18.08 -7.54
CA MET A 164 11.78 18.03 -7.36
C MET A 164 11.38 18.57 -5.98
N MET A 165 12.14 18.28 -4.93
CA MET A 165 11.87 18.76 -3.58
C MET A 165 12.00 20.29 -3.49
N GLU A 166 13.07 20.85 -4.07
CA GLU A 166 13.25 22.31 -4.15
C GLU A 166 12.12 22.97 -4.95
N HIS A 167 11.84 22.46 -6.15
CA HIS A 167 10.78 22.99 -6.99
C HIS A 167 9.40 22.87 -6.34
N ALA A 168 9.11 21.76 -5.67
CA ALA A 168 7.87 21.54 -4.95
C ALA A 168 7.72 22.52 -3.79
N LYS A 169 8.79 22.74 -3.02
CA LYS A 169 8.81 23.69 -1.89
C LYS A 169 8.50 25.13 -2.34
N ASP A 170 9.10 25.56 -3.45
CA ASP A 170 8.90 26.92 -3.98
C ASP A 170 7.49 27.15 -4.53
N ASN A 171 6.87 26.09 -5.06
CA ASN A 171 5.56 26.17 -5.70
C ASN A 171 4.40 25.70 -4.81
N ALA A 172 4.66 25.10 -3.64
CA ALA A 172 3.65 24.54 -2.74
C ALA A 172 2.54 25.52 -2.32
N ASN A 173 2.84 26.82 -2.26
CA ASN A 173 1.84 27.83 -1.91
C ASN A 173 0.87 28.13 -3.05
N ARG A 174 1.30 27.97 -4.30
CA ARG A 174 0.59 28.44 -5.50
C ARG A 174 -0.07 27.30 -6.27
N ASP A 175 0.57 26.14 -6.28
CA ASP A 175 0.13 24.98 -7.05
C ASP A 175 -0.17 23.80 -6.12
N PRO A 176 -1.45 23.39 -6.02
CA PRO A 176 -1.85 22.25 -5.20
C PRO A 176 -1.11 20.95 -5.52
N TYR A 177 -0.75 20.73 -6.78
CA TYR A 177 0.01 19.55 -7.18
C TYR A 177 1.38 19.55 -6.51
N TRP A 178 2.12 20.66 -6.61
CA TRP A 178 3.45 20.78 -6.02
C TRP A 178 3.43 20.76 -4.50
N HIS A 179 2.35 21.25 -3.87
CA HIS A 179 2.15 21.02 -2.44
C HIS A 179 2.07 19.54 -2.10
N GLN A 180 1.29 18.74 -2.85
CA GLN A 180 1.21 17.30 -2.60
C GLN A 180 2.53 16.56 -2.87
N ILE A 181 3.31 16.97 -3.88
CA ILE A 181 4.64 16.40 -4.12
C ILE A 181 5.59 16.72 -2.97
N PHE A 182 5.57 17.96 -2.47
CA PHE A 182 6.34 18.36 -1.29
C PHE A 182 5.97 17.52 -0.06
N LEU A 183 4.67 17.32 0.20
CA LEU A 183 4.20 16.48 1.30
C LEU A 183 4.59 15.00 1.13
N TYR A 184 4.58 14.48 -0.10
CA TYR A 184 5.02 13.12 -0.39
C TYR A 184 6.48 12.91 0.02
N TYR A 185 7.37 13.82 -0.36
CA TYR A 185 8.78 13.73 0.02
C TYR A 185 9.01 13.97 1.52
N LYS A 186 8.26 14.89 2.16
CA LYS A 186 8.29 15.04 3.63
C LYS A 186 7.89 13.76 4.35
N GLN A 187 6.91 13.03 3.82
CA GLN A 187 6.52 11.73 4.36
C GLN A 187 7.62 10.66 4.13
N LEU A 188 8.32 10.70 3.00
CA LEU A 188 9.43 9.79 2.72
C LEU A 188 10.65 10.04 3.62
N GLU A 189 11.04 11.31 3.79
CA GLU A 189 12.08 11.72 4.75
C GLU A 189 11.73 11.23 6.16
N GLY A 190 10.50 11.48 6.60
CA GLY A 190 10.00 11.01 7.90
C GLY A 190 10.13 9.49 8.02
N MET A 191 9.73 8.73 7.00
CA MET A 191 9.82 7.27 6.99
C MET A 191 11.26 6.76 7.14
N LYS A 192 12.21 7.34 6.41
CA LYS A 192 13.63 6.98 6.57
C LYS A 192 14.09 7.26 8.00
N GLU A 193 13.82 8.45 8.53
CA GLU A 193 14.25 8.81 9.89
C GLU A 193 13.57 7.94 10.97
N GLY A 194 12.32 7.55 10.75
CA GLY A 194 11.60 6.62 11.63
C GLY A 194 12.22 5.22 11.62
N TYR A 195 12.62 4.73 10.45
CA TYR A 195 13.39 3.48 10.30
C TYR A 195 14.71 3.58 11.07
N ASP A 196 15.52 4.61 10.80
CA ASP A 196 16.84 4.81 11.42
C ASP A 196 16.76 4.97 12.95
N ALA A 197 15.70 5.60 13.46
CA ALA A 197 15.52 5.76 14.90
C ALA A 197 15.31 4.41 15.59
N TRP A 198 14.60 3.48 14.94
CA TRP A 198 14.25 2.20 15.55
C TRP A 198 15.34 1.15 15.39
N THR A 199 16.04 1.12 14.25
CA THR A 199 17.22 0.26 14.06
C THR A 199 18.31 0.59 15.08
N ARG A 200 18.60 1.88 15.33
CA ARG A 200 19.54 2.32 16.38
C ARG A 200 19.10 1.93 17.79
N ALA A 201 17.80 1.84 18.05
CA ALA A 201 17.26 1.41 19.34
C ALA A 201 17.32 -0.13 19.55
N LYS A 202 17.68 -0.89 18.51
CA LYS A 202 17.75 -2.36 18.49
C LYS A 202 19.08 -2.87 17.91
N PRO A 203 20.23 -2.52 18.53
CA PRO A 203 21.56 -2.85 17.98
C PRO A 203 21.83 -4.36 17.93
N ASP A 204 21.11 -5.16 18.71
CA ASP A 204 21.28 -6.62 18.75
C ASP A 204 20.62 -7.36 17.57
N ILE A 205 19.87 -6.66 16.73
CA ILE A 205 19.22 -7.25 15.56
C ILE A 205 20.03 -6.87 14.32
N ASP A 206 20.42 -7.87 13.52
CA ASP A 206 21.11 -7.68 12.25
C ASP A 206 20.18 -6.98 11.23
N VAL A 207 20.21 -5.66 11.23
CA VAL A 207 19.57 -4.81 10.23
C VAL A 207 20.56 -3.81 9.67
N GLU A 208 20.43 -3.57 8.37
CA GLU A 208 21.31 -2.67 7.64
C GLU A 208 20.80 -1.23 7.70
N GLU A 209 21.75 -0.29 7.71
CA GLU A 209 21.44 1.11 7.45
C GLU A 209 21.08 1.27 5.97
N ILE A 210 19.89 1.78 5.69
CA ILE A 210 19.40 1.95 4.33
C ILE A 210 19.58 3.43 3.94
N PRO A 211 20.35 3.73 2.88
CA PRO A 211 20.55 5.10 2.42
C PRO A 211 19.26 5.69 1.82
N LEU A 212 19.18 7.02 1.71
CA LEU A 212 17.98 7.70 1.19
C LEU A 212 17.67 7.27 -0.24
N GLU A 213 18.71 7.06 -1.03
CA GLU A 213 18.68 6.63 -2.42
C GLU A 213 17.93 5.30 -2.57
N ASP A 214 18.09 4.38 -1.63
CA ASP A 214 17.39 3.09 -1.67
C ASP A 214 15.92 3.23 -1.24
N PHE A 215 15.58 4.20 -0.37
CA PHE A 215 14.18 4.59 -0.14
C PHE A 215 13.56 5.25 -1.37
N LEU A 216 14.33 6.01 -2.16
CA LEU A 216 13.88 6.56 -3.44
C LEU A 216 13.66 5.45 -4.47
N ILE A 217 14.53 4.43 -4.53
CA ILE A 217 14.36 3.25 -5.39
C ILE A 217 13.09 2.47 -4.99
N LEU A 218 12.90 2.18 -3.69
CA LEU A 218 11.67 1.54 -3.19
C LEU A 218 10.41 2.29 -3.64
N ASN A 219 10.47 3.62 -3.71
CA ASN A 219 9.35 4.45 -4.10
C ASN A 219 9.27 4.75 -5.61
N SER A 220 10.17 4.18 -6.41
CA SER A 220 10.24 4.35 -7.86
C SER A 220 10.16 3.01 -8.61
N VAL A 221 9.67 1.94 -7.97
CA VAL A 221 9.65 0.57 -8.53
C VAL A 221 9.04 0.49 -9.92
N SER A 222 7.93 1.20 -10.16
CA SER A 222 7.29 1.23 -11.49
C SER A 222 8.07 2.04 -12.52
N ASP A 223 8.97 2.93 -12.09
CA ASP A 223 9.82 3.74 -12.95
C ASP A 223 11.12 2.99 -13.31
N ILE A 224 11.55 2.00 -12.51
CA ILE A 224 12.81 1.25 -12.71
C ILE A 224 12.89 0.59 -14.09
N SER A 225 11.80 0.02 -14.60
CA SER A 225 11.79 -0.61 -15.93
C SER A 225 12.11 0.40 -17.03
N ASP A 226 11.55 1.60 -16.95
CA ASP A 226 11.82 2.69 -17.90
C ASP A 226 13.27 3.19 -17.77
N PHE A 227 13.79 3.29 -16.55
CA PHE A 227 15.19 3.62 -16.29
C PHE A 227 16.16 2.56 -16.80
N LYS A 228 15.81 1.26 -16.68
CA LYS A 228 16.65 0.16 -17.18
C LYS A 228 16.74 0.17 -18.70
N VAL A 229 15.59 0.32 -19.37
CA VAL A 229 15.55 0.49 -20.83
C VAL A 229 16.41 1.68 -21.25
N TYR A 230 16.28 2.82 -20.57
CA TYR A 230 17.10 4.00 -20.85
C TYR A 230 18.59 3.74 -20.62
N TYR A 231 18.98 3.13 -19.50
CA TYR A 231 20.37 2.85 -19.16
C TYR A 231 21.04 1.94 -20.19
N ASP A 232 20.40 0.82 -20.54
CA ASP A 232 20.96 -0.17 -21.46
C ASP A 232 21.15 0.40 -22.87
N ASN A 233 20.18 1.17 -23.35
CA ASN A 233 20.14 1.65 -24.74
C ASN A 233 20.82 3.01 -24.94
N TYR A 234 21.09 3.77 -23.89
CA TYR A 234 21.64 5.13 -24.00
C TYR A 234 22.89 5.38 -23.17
N ILE A 235 23.01 4.79 -21.97
CA ILE A 235 24.16 5.03 -21.09
C ILE A 235 25.28 4.05 -21.39
N LEU A 236 24.96 2.78 -21.56
CA LEU A 236 25.96 1.76 -21.90
C LEU A 236 26.36 1.76 -23.38
N ASP A 237 25.62 2.47 -24.25
CA ASP A 237 25.79 2.50 -25.72
C ASP A 237 25.97 1.08 -26.29
N ALA A 238 25.27 0.12 -25.70
CA ALA A 238 25.47 -1.27 -26.03
C ALA A 238 24.80 -1.56 -27.38
N GLU A 239 25.58 -2.07 -28.34
CA GLU A 239 25.07 -2.78 -29.54
C GLU A 239 24.30 -4.07 -29.18
N SER A 240 23.85 -4.21 -27.93
CA SER A 240 23.17 -5.39 -27.42
C SER A 240 21.72 -5.43 -27.84
N ILE A 241 21.36 -6.59 -28.37
CA ILE A 241 20.01 -7.04 -28.73
C ILE A 241 19.01 -6.64 -27.63
N PRO A 242 17.89 -5.98 -27.95
CA PRO A 242 16.83 -5.73 -26.97
C PRO A 242 16.45 -7.07 -26.34
N SER A 243 16.64 -7.22 -25.03
CA SER A 243 16.16 -8.41 -24.35
C SER A 243 14.63 -8.27 -24.21
N ASP A 244 13.91 -8.74 -25.22
CA ASP A 244 12.46 -8.91 -25.24
C ASP A 244 12.05 -10.03 -24.29
N PHE A 245 12.25 -9.82 -22.99
CA PHE A 245 11.59 -10.62 -21.98
C PHE A 245 10.48 -9.80 -21.34
N GLU A 246 9.42 -9.55 -22.13
CA GLU A 246 8.13 -9.16 -21.57
C GLU A 246 7.55 -10.35 -20.80
N LEU A 247 7.92 -10.46 -19.53
CA LEU A 247 7.21 -11.33 -18.60
C LEU A 247 5.74 -10.87 -18.51
N PRO A 248 4.77 -11.80 -18.44
CA PRO A 248 3.36 -11.45 -18.34
C PRO A 248 3.08 -10.50 -17.18
N GLY A 249 2.36 -9.43 -17.48
CA GLY A 249 2.11 -8.32 -16.55
C GLY A 249 0.87 -8.50 -15.68
N SER A 250 0.69 -7.55 -14.77
CA SER A 250 -0.51 -7.42 -13.96
C SER A 250 -1.77 -7.33 -14.82
N THR A 251 -2.90 -7.80 -14.30
CA THR A 251 -4.21 -7.67 -14.97
C THR A 251 -5.19 -6.97 -14.05
N MET A 252 -5.96 -6.02 -14.60
CA MET A 252 -7.12 -5.43 -13.94
C MET A 252 -8.41 -5.81 -14.64
N PHE A 253 -9.49 -5.83 -13.88
CA PHE A 253 -10.82 -6.21 -14.34
C PHE A 253 -11.84 -5.21 -13.79
N VAL A 254 -12.69 -4.67 -14.67
CA VAL A 254 -13.80 -3.80 -14.31
C VAL A 254 -15.06 -4.36 -14.93
N LYS A 255 -16.11 -4.54 -14.12
CA LYS A 255 -17.44 -4.80 -14.63
C LYS A 255 -18.47 -3.95 -13.93
N ILE A 256 -19.32 -3.29 -14.72
CA ILE A 256 -20.46 -2.51 -14.26
C ILE A 256 -21.70 -3.11 -14.91
N PHE A 257 -22.66 -3.54 -14.10
CA PHE A 257 -23.83 -4.24 -14.59
C PHE A 257 -25.04 -4.00 -13.70
N LYS A 258 -26.22 -4.20 -14.28
CA LYS A 258 -27.47 -4.19 -13.51
C LYS A 258 -27.77 -5.60 -13.01
N SER A 259 -28.01 -5.75 -11.71
CA SER A 259 -28.44 -7.05 -11.17
C SER A 259 -29.89 -7.34 -11.57
N LEU A 260 -30.17 -8.60 -11.90
CA LEU A 260 -31.53 -9.07 -12.14
C LEU A 260 -32.30 -9.31 -10.83
N GLU A 261 -31.58 -9.55 -9.72
CA GLU A 261 -32.15 -9.95 -8.43
C GLU A 261 -32.34 -8.78 -7.46
N SER A 262 -31.65 -7.66 -7.71
CA SER A 262 -31.67 -6.48 -6.83
C SER A 262 -31.77 -5.19 -7.64
N SER A 263 -32.54 -4.22 -7.14
CA SER A 263 -32.68 -2.91 -7.77
C SER A 263 -31.40 -2.10 -7.57
N GLY A 264 -30.51 -2.09 -8.56
CA GLY A 264 -29.30 -1.28 -8.51
C GLY A 264 -28.25 -1.66 -9.55
N TRP A 265 -27.26 -0.78 -9.68
CA TRP A 265 -26.04 -1.03 -10.43
C TRP A 265 -24.96 -1.60 -9.52
N PHE A 266 -24.20 -2.55 -10.03
CA PHE A 266 -23.15 -3.25 -9.32
C PHE A 266 -21.83 -3.05 -10.04
N THR A 267 -20.77 -2.84 -9.25
CA THR A 267 -19.40 -2.77 -9.75
C THR A 267 -18.62 -3.96 -9.19
N LEU A 268 -18.06 -4.79 -10.07
CA LEU A 268 -16.99 -5.73 -9.73
C LEU A 268 -15.67 -5.13 -10.20
N PHE A 269 -14.68 -5.19 -9.35
CA PHE A 269 -13.37 -4.64 -9.63
C PHE A 269 -12.31 -5.59 -9.14
N GLY A 270 -11.39 -5.99 -10.01
CA GLY A 270 -10.37 -6.97 -9.69
C GLY A 270 -9.00 -6.50 -10.14
N HIS A 271 -7.96 -6.92 -9.44
CA HIS A 271 -6.58 -6.73 -9.86
C HIS A 271 -5.71 -7.89 -9.40
N THR A 272 -4.84 -8.36 -10.27
CA THR A 272 -3.75 -9.28 -9.93
C THR A 272 -2.41 -8.68 -10.33
N SER A 273 -1.50 -8.56 -9.37
CA SER A 273 -0.14 -8.08 -9.62
C SER A 273 0.75 -9.20 -10.12
N ALA A 274 1.56 -8.91 -11.14
CA ALA A 274 2.67 -9.77 -11.54
C ALA A 274 4.01 -9.21 -11.07
N GLY A 275 4.90 -10.07 -10.59
CA GLY A 275 6.20 -9.67 -10.06
C GLY A 275 7.06 -10.84 -9.61
N SER A 276 8.28 -10.54 -9.19
CA SER A 276 9.16 -11.53 -8.57
C SER A 276 8.59 -11.99 -7.22
N TYR A 277 8.73 -13.28 -6.93
CA TYR A 277 8.29 -13.87 -5.66
C TYR A 277 9.00 -13.28 -4.44
N SER A 278 10.21 -12.74 -4.62
CA SER A 278 10.93 -12.04 -3.52
C SER A 278 10.21 -10.78 -3.04
N SER A 279 9.30 -10.21 -3.84
CA SER A 279 8.53 -9.01 -3.49
C SER A 279 7.28 -9.30 -2.64
N MET A 280 6.95 -10.56 -2.33
CA MET A 280 5.68 -10.95 -1.66
C MET A 280 5.55 -10.56 -0.17
N LEU A 281 6.34 -9.61 0.33
CA LEU A 281 6.08 -8.98 1.61
C LEU A 281 5.04 -7.88 1.42
N LYS A 282 3.77 -8.26 1.58
CA LYS A 282 2.63 -7.43 1.26
C LYS A 282 2.05 -6.76 2.49
N ILE A 283 1.59 -5.52 2.33
CA ILE A 283 0.93 -4.74 3.37
C ILE A 283 -0.28 -3.99 2.79
N HIS A 284 -1.44 -4.14 3.42
CA HIS A 284 -2.61 -3.34 3.13
C HIS A 284 -2.58 -2.08 3.99
N LYS A 285 -2.59 -0.92 3.34
CA LYS A 285 -2.43 0.39 3.99
C LYS A 285 -3.70 1.22 3.87
N ARG A 286 -4.03 1.95 4.93
CA ARG A 286 -5.07 2.97 4.93
C ARG A 286 -4.53 4.27 5.49
N TYR A 287 -4.49 5.29 4.65
CA TYR A 287 -4.02 6.63 4.97
C TYR A 287 -5.21 7.60 5.10
N LYS A 288 -5.46 8.04 6.34
CA LYS A 288 -6.43 9.09 6.70
C LYS A 288 -5.72 10.40 6.98
N LEU A 289 -5.19 11.03 5.93
CA LEU A 289 -4.32 12.19 6.04
C LEU A 289 -5.11 13.48 5.85
N ARG A 290 -5.03 14.40 6.81
CA ARG A 290 -5.79 15.66 6.85
C ARG A 290 -5.03 16.80 6.17
N TYR A 291 -4.50 16.53 4.98
CA TYR A 291 -3.82 17.51 4.15
C TYR A 291 -4.80 18.47 3.48
N ASN A 292 -4.28 19.63 3.11
CA ASN A 292 -4.99 20.65 2.38
C ASN A 292 -4.53 20.70 0.91
N PHE A 293 -5.30 21.37 0.06
CA PHE A 293 -4.96 21.55 -1.36
C PHE A 293 -3.59 22.21 -1.53
N ASN A 294 -3.36 23.27 -0.78
CA ASN A 294 -2.12 24.04 -0.69
C ASN A 294 -2.00 24.50 0.77
N LYS A 295 -1.13 25.46 1.09
CA LYS A 295 -1.08 26.06 2.45
C LYS A 295 -2.34 26.87 2.87
N SER A 296 -3.45 26.76 2.13
CA SER A 296 -4.78 27.15 2.61
C SER A 296 -5.36 26.10 3.57
N PHE A 297 -6.49 26.41 4.20
CA PHE A 297 -7.20 25.50 5.12
C PHE A 297 -8.31 24.72 4.43
N SER A 298 -8.17 24.44 3.12
CA SER A 298 -9.15 23.64 2.36
C SER A 298 -8.65 22.21 2.20
N ALA A 299 -9.32 21.27 2.87
CA ALA A 299 -8.98 19.85 2.81
C ALA A 299 -9.07 19.30 1.38
N VAL A 300 -8.12 18.42 1.03
CA VAL A 300 -8.12 17.70 -0.24
C VAL A 300 -9.38 16.84 -0.42
N HIS A 301 -9.67 16.42 -1.65
CA HIS A 301 -10.85 15.61 -1.93
C HIS A 301 -10.69 14.17 -1.41
N GLY A 302 -9.60 13.48 -1.74
CA GLY A 302 -9.29 12.14 -1.25
C GLY A 302 -8.50 12.18 0.06
N MET A 303 -9.22 12.15 1.19
CA MET A 303 -8.61 12.18 2.53
C MET A 303 -8.39 10.79 3.14
N ASP A 304 -9.10 9.78 2.66
CA ASP A 304 -9.05 8.40 3.15
C ASP A 304 -8.75 7.49 1.97
N ILE A 305 -7.51 7.03 1.89
CA ILE A 305 -6.98 6.23 0.78
C ILE A 305 -6.59 4.86 1.32
N SER A 306 -7.28 3.81 0.90
CA SER A 306 -6.92 2.42 1.16
C SER A 306 -6.28 1.82 -0.09
N PHE A 307 -5.18 1.09 0.08
CA PHE A 307 -4.46 0.49 -1.04
C PHE A 307 -3.62 -0.71 -0.60
N THR A 308 -3.37 -1.63 -1.53
CA THR A 308 -2.36 -2.69 -1.34
C THR A 308 -0.99 -2.14 -1.65
N GLY A 309 0.04 -2.53 -0.90
CA GLY A 309 1.40 -2.08 -1.17
C GLY A 309 2.44 -2.92 -0.45
N TYR A 310 3.60 -2.32 -0.20
CA TYR A 310 4.78 -3.00 0.34
C TYR A 310 5.40 -2.16 1.48
N PRO A 311 6.13 -2.78 2.41
CA PRO A 311 6.90 -2.06 3.43
C PRO A 311 7.84 -1.03 2.79
N GLY A 312 7.87 0.20 3.31
CA GLY A 312 8.79 1.25 2.83
C GLY A 312 8.34 1.99 1.57
N ILE A 313 7.20 1.61 0.97
CA ILE A 313 6.65 2.23 -0.25
C ILE A 313 5.38 3.03 0.09
N LEU A 314 5.35 4.32 -0.27
CA LEU A 314 4.25 5.24 0.07
C LEU A 314 3.03 5.18 -0.86
N ALA A 315 3.15 4.42 -1.95
CA ALA A 315 2.10 4.14 -2.93
C ALA A 315 1.90 2.63 -3.11
N SER A 316 0.94 2.24 -3.94
CA SER A 316 0.56 0.84 -4.12
C SER A 316 1.58 0.03 -4.92
N THR A 317 2.11 0.63 -6.00
CA THR A 317 2.95 0.02 -7.05
C THR A 317 2.31 -1.15 -7.82
N ASP A 318 1.28 -1.78 -7.25
CA ASP A 318 0.48 -2.84 -7.86
C ASP A 318 -0.25 -2.40 -9.14
N ASP A 319 -1.31 -1.59 -9.19
CA ASP A 319 -1.81 -0.52 -8.33
C ASP A 319 -3.30 -0.77 -8.05
N PHE A 320 -3.74 -0.70 -6.79
CA PHE A 320 -5.15 -0.85 -6.42
C PHE A 320 -5.49 0.12 -5.27
N TYR A 321 -6.36 1.08 -5.53
CA TYR A 321 -6.75 2.10 -4.56
C TYR A 321 -8.27 2.22 -4.42
N ILE A 322 -8.70 2.42 -3.18
CA ILE A 322 -10.02 2.92 -2.83
C ILE A 322 -9.82 4.31 -2.23
N VAL A 323 -10.34 5.33 -2.91
CA VAL A 323 -10.22 6.73 -2.50
C VAL A 323 -11.57 7.25 -2.02
N LYS A 324 -11.63 7.71 -0.77
CA LYS A 324 -12.86 8.24 -0.15
C LYS A 324 -12.68 9.68 0.30
N GLY A 325 -13.77 10.43 0.13
CA GLY A 325 -13.88 11.81 0.57
C GLY A 325 -15.30 12.32 0.57
N LYS A 326 -15.47 13.61 0.88
CA LYS A 326 -16.80 14.23 0.91
C LYS A 326 -17.47 14.16 -0.46
N LYS A 327 -16.74 14.48 -1.53
CA LYS A 327 -17.26 14.52 -2.91
C LYS A 327 -16.96 13.27 -3.74
N ILE A 328 -15.95 12.49 -3.36
CA ILE A 328 -15.43 11.37 -4.15
C ILE A 328 -15.59 10.04 -3.41
N HIS A 329 -15.86 8.97 -4.14
CA HIS A 329 -15.70 7.58 -3.72
C HIS A 329 -15.29 6.82 -4.97
N SER A 330 -14.02 6.44 -5.08
CA SER A 330 -13.48 5.94 -6.34
C SER A 330 -12.63 4.69 -6.16
N LEU A 331 -12.71 3.82 -7.18
CA LEU A 331 -11.79 2.71 -7.38
C LEU A 331 -10.80 3.11 -8.47
N ILE A 332 -9.52 2.88 -8.24
CA ILE A 332 -8.46 3.26 -9.15
C ILE A 332 -7.49 2.10 -9.26
N SER A 333 -7.20 1.66 -10.48
CA SER A 333 -6.27 0.57 -10.74
C SER A 333 -5.38 0.91 -11.93
N GLY A 334 -4.16 0.38 -11.89
CA GLY A 334 -3.18 0.55 -12.95
C GLY A 334 -2.41 -0.72 -13.22
N VAL A 335 -2.15 -1.01 -14.49
CA VAL A 335 -1.29 -2.11 -14.93
C VAL A 335 -0.15 -1.56 -15.79
N PRO A 336 1.05 -2.18 -15.78
CA PRO A 336 2.11 -1.85 -16.73
C PRO A 336 1.57 -1.87 -18.14
N ILE A 337 1.85 -0.81 -18.92
CA ILE A 337 1.46 -0.76 -20.33
C ILE A 337 2.59 -1.31 -21.18
N LYS A 338 2.24 -2.13 -22.16
CA LYS A 338 3.17 -2.70 -23.12
C LYS A 338 3.63 -1.66 -24.12
N ASN A 339 4.92 -1.70 -24.46
CA ASN A 339 5.50 -0.76 -25.40
C ASN A 339 6.83 -1.31 -25.96
N ALA A 340 6.83 -1.63 -27.24
CA ALA A 340 8.00 -2.10 -27.98
C ALA A 340 8.78 -0.94 -28.65
N ASN A 341 8.27 0.28 -28.62
CA ASN A 341 8.86 1.42 -29.30
C ASN A 341 9.90 2.16 -28.44
N LEU A 342 11.12 1.61 -28.37
CA LEU A 342 12.24 2.14 -27.58
C LEU A 342 12.58 3.62 -27.85
N THR A 343 12.25 4.13 -29.04
CA THR A 343 12.53 5.53 -29.40
C THR A 343 11.79 6.55 -28.52
N LEU A 344 10.66 6.16 -27.92
CA LEU A 344 9.87 7.04 -27.05
C LEU A 344 10.65 7.45 -25.79
N TRP A 345 11.38 6.51 -25.16
CA TRP A 345 12.23 6.78 -24.01
C TRP A 345 13.40 7.70 -24.39
N MET A 346 14.04 7.43 -25.54
CA MET A 346 15.14 8.25 -26.04
C MET A 346 14.73 9.70 -26.32
N SER A 347 13.50 9.91 -26.81
CA SER A 347 12.98 11.26 -27.13
C SER A 347 12.83 12.18 -25.91
N LYS A 348 12.89 11.62 -24.69
CA LYS A 348 12.75 12.36 -23.42
C LYS A 348 14.02 12.36 -22.57
N LYS A 349 15.17 12.02 -23.15
CA LYS A 349 16.46 11.94 -22.44
C LYS A 349 16.81 13.18 -21.62
N GLU A 350 16.49 14.37 -22.12
CA GLU A 350 16.82 15.64 -21.45
C GLU A 350 15.91 15.96 -20.25
N LYS A 351 14.89 15.13 -20.00
CA LYS A 351 13.89 15.34 -18.95
C LYS A 351 13.80 14.18 -17.96
N ILE A 352 14.67 13.18 -18.09
CA ILE A 352 14.61 11.97 -17.27
C ILE A 352 14.85 12.29 -15.79
N ASP A 353 15.70 13.28 -15.51
CA ASP A 353 16.01 13.81 -14.18
C ASP A 353 15.03 14.91 -13.73
N GLU A 354 14.07 15.30 -14.57
CA GLU A 354 12.94 16.17 -14.23
C GLU A 354 11.61 15.41 -14.03
N ALA A 355 11.66 14.08 -14.15
CA ALA A 355 10.49 13.21 -14.00
C ALA A 355 9.98 13.21 -12.55
N VAL A 356 8.68 13.31 -12.32
CA VAL A 356 8.13 13.05 -10.98
C VAL A 356 7.83 11.54 -10.89
N PRO A 357 8.38 10.81 -9.90
CA PRO A 357 8.14 9.37 -9.75
C PRO A 357 6.65 9.03 -9.73
N LEU A 358 6.29 7.90 -10.32
CA LEU A 358 4.88 7.52 -10.45
C LEU A 358 4.14 7.51 -9.11
N SER A 359 4.78 6.97 -8.07
CA SER A 359 4.25 6.90 -6.70
C SER A 359 3.86 8.27 -6.14
N ALA A 360 4.63 9.32 -6.43
CA ALA A 360 4.30 10.68 -6.01
C ALA A 360 3.14 11.26 -6.83
N ARG A 361 3.13 11.04 -8.15
CA ARG A 361 2.07 11.50 -9.05
C ARG A 361 0.71 10.91 -8.69
N ILE A 362 0.65 9.59 -8.48
CA ILE A 362 -0.61 8.88 -8.15
C ILE A 362 -1.16 9.31 -6.81
N MET A 363 -0.32 9.46 -5.78
CA MET A 363 -0.77 9.91 -4.47
C MET A 363 -1.23 11.37 -4.50
N ALA A 364 -0.59 12.25 -5.30
CA ALA A 364 -1.06 13.61 -5.52
C ALA A 364 -2.43 13.63 -6.23
N ALA A 365 -2.59 12.86 -7.32
CA ALA A 365 -3.84 12.76 -8.07
C ALA A 365 -5.00 12.21 -7.22
N ASN A 366 -4.75 11.14 -6.45
CA ASN A 366 -5.72 10.51 -5.54
C ASN A 366 -6.21 11.48 -4.46
N ARG A 367 -5.34 12.37 -3.98
CA ARG A 367 -5.73 13.40 -2.99
C ARG A 367 -6.51 14.54 -3.65
N LEU A 368 -6.04 15.06 -4.79
CA LEU A 368 -6.54 16.32 -5.36
C LEU A 368 -7.79 16.18 -6.21
N ALA A 369 -8.01 15.05 -6.88
CA ALA A 369 -9.09 14.92 -7.85
C ALA A 369 -10.46 14.69 -7.19
N ASP A 370 -11.51 15.27 -7.77
CA ASP A 370 -12.92 14.97 -7.46
C ASP A 370 -13.63 14.21 -8.59
N ASN A 371 -12.95 13.93 -9.69
CA ASN A 371 -13.46 13.14 -10.82
C ASN A 371 -12.31 12.62 -11.69
N GLY A 372 -12.63 11.71 -12.62
CA GLY A 372 -11.63 11.05 -13.48
C GLY A 372 -10.89 12.00 -14.43
N PHE A 373 -11.55 13.04 -14.96
CA PHE A 373 -10.90 14.05 -15.79
C PHE A 373 -9.77 14.76 -15.05
N LYS A 374 -10.06 15.28 -13.84
CA LYS A 374 -9.06 15.98 -13.03
C LYS A 374 -7.97 15.02 -12.55
N TRP A 375 -8.34 13.79 -12.18
CA TRP A 375 -7.38 12.76 -11.82
C TRP A 375 -6.38 12.51 -12.96
N SER A 376 -6.89 12.31 -14.18
CA SER A 376 -6.07 12.13 -15.38
C SER A 376 -5.17 13.34 -15.64
N LYS A 377 -5.72 14.56 -15.50
CA LYS A 377 -4.94 15.80 -15.64
C LYS A 377 -3.78 15.88 -14.64
N TYR A 378 -4.00 15.54 -13.37
CA TYR A 378 -2.93 15.54 -12.36
C TYR A 378 -1.88 14.45 -12.63
N MET A 379 -2.31 13.23 -12.96
CA MET A 379 -1.40 12.13 -13.34
C MET A 379 -0.52 12.47 -14.53
N SER A 380 -1.06 13.26 -15.46
CA SER A 380 -0.35 13.61 -16.68
C SER A 380 0.85 14.56 -16.45
N ARG A 381 0.96 15.21 -15.30
CA ARG A 381 2.04 16.19 -15.05
C ARG A 381 3.37 15.50 -14.83
N TYR A 382 4.44 16.02 -15.43
CA TYR A 382 5.84 15.55 -15.29
C TYR A 382 6.01 14.03 -15.45
N ARG A 383 5.19 13.44 -16.34
CA ARG A 383 5.21 12.02 -16.69
C ARG A 383 6.34 11.74 -17.69
N VAL A 384 7.37 11.03 -17.26
CA VAL A 384 8.45 10.57 -18.16
C VAL A 384 8.61 9.08 -18.02
N THR A 385 8.65 8.60 -16.78
CA THR A 385 8.74 7.20 -16.37
C THR A 385 7.45 6.71 -15.72
N GLY A 386 7.37 5.40 -15.43
CA GLY A 386 6.23 4.76 -14.80
C GLY A 386 5.02 4.67 -15.72
N SER A 387 5.27 4.25 -16.97
CA SER A 387 4.22 4.10 -17.99
C SER A 387 3.24 2.99 -17.61
N LYS A 388 1.96 3.35 -17.49
CA LYS A 388 0.88 2.44 -17.10
C LYS A 388 -0.42 2.77 -17.85
N GLN A 389 -1.28 1.78 -17.98
CA GLN A 389 -2.69 1.91 -18.32
C GLN A 389 -3.49 1.95 -17.02
N TRP A 390 -4.47 2.85 -16.93
CA TRP A 390 -5.22 3.14 -15.73
C TRP A 390 -6.72 3.10 -15.97
N ALA A 391 -7.47 2.62 -14.99
CA ALA A 391 -8.89 2.90 -14.84
C ALA A 391 -9.17 3.69 -13.57
N PHE A 392 -10.01 4.70 -13.71
CA PHE A 392 -10.64 5.43 -12.63
C PHE A 392 -12.16 5.21 -12.71
N ILE A 393 -12.76 4.77 -11.61
CA ILE A 393 -14.19 4.49 -11.49
C ILE A 393 -14.76 5.34 -10.36
N ASP A 394 -15.75 6.18 -10.66
CA ASP A 394 -16.51 6.98 -9.68
C ASP A 394 -17.74 6.21 -9.20
N LEU A 395 -17.62 5.56 -8.04
CA LEU A 395 -18.70 4.78 -7.45
C LEU A 395 -19.90 5.66 -7.09
N LYS A 396 -19.70 6.92 -6.69
CA LYS A 396 -20.83 7.81 -6.38
C LYS A 396 -21.70 8.08 -7.61
N LYS A 397 -21.10 8.21 -8.79
CA LYS A 397 -21.85 8.37 -10.04
C LYS A 397 -22.59 7.10 -10.41
N ILE A 398 -21.95 5.94 -10.27
CA ILE A 398 -22.58 4.64 -10.55
C ILE A 398 -23.74 4.36 -9.58
N ASP A 399 -23.55 4.64 -8.28
CA ASP A 399 -24.59 4.44 -7.27
C ASP A 399 -25.79 5.38 -7.45
N SER A 400 -25.57 6.55 -8.11
CA SER A 400 -26.63 7.53 -8.37
C SER A 400 -27.52 7.21 -9.57
N LEU A 401 -27.33 6.06 -10.22
CA LEU A 401 -27.97 5.74 -11.48
C LEU A 401 -29.48 5.46 -11.39
N PRO A 402 -30.28 5.87 -12.41
CA PRO A 402 -31.68 5.52 -12.49
C PRO A 402 -31.88 4.00 -12.54
N GLN A 403 -32.89 3.52 -11.82
CA GLN A 403 -33.21 2.10 -11.73
C GLN A 403 -34.06 1.60 -12.92
N SER A 404 -34.64 2.50 -13.72
CA SER A 404 -35.53 2.22 -14.85
C SER A 404 -35.22 3.13 -16.06
N SER A 405 -35.43 2.61 -17.27
CA SER A 405 -35.27 3.32 -18.55
C SER A 405 -36.41 4.29 -18.86
N GLU A 406 -37.40 4.43 -17.97
CA GLU A 406 -38.60 5.26 -18.22
C GLU A 406 -38.43 6.73 -17.81
N ASN A 407 -37.34 7.06 -17.09
CA ASN A 407 -37.00 8.43 -16.72
C ASN A 407 -35.74 8.88 -17.49
N GLU A 408 -35.83 8.97 -18.82
CA GLU A 408 -34.77 9.44 -19.74
C GLU A 408 -34.40 10.94 -19.54
N GLY A 409 -34.95 11.62 -18.54
CA GLY A 409 -34.82 13.07 -18.37
C GLY A 409 -33.48 13.58 -17.84
N ASP A 410 -32.56 12.71 -17.38
CA ASP A 410 -31.24 13.15 -16.89
C ASP A 410 -30.11 12.17 -17.22
N SER A 411 -30.03 11.79 -18.50
CA SER A 411 -28.94 11.00 -19.11
C SER A 411 -27.60 11.75 -19.19
N SER A 412 -27.32 12.65 -18.24
CA SER A 412 -26.07 13.42 -18.14
C SER A 412 -25.16 12.93 -17.02
N SER A 413 -25.65 12.02 -16.17
CA SER A 413 -25.00 11.63 -14.90
C SER A 413 -23.89 10.58 -15.04
N LEU A 414 -23.92 9.74 -16.08
CA LEU A 414 -22.90 8.70 -16.33
C LEU A 414 -21.66 9.21 -17.05
N LYS A 415 -21.76 10.36 -17.70
CA LYS A 415 -20.60 10.97 -18.31
C LYS A 415 -19.51 11.10 -17.26
N ASP A 416 -18.32 10.65 -17.62
CA ASP A 416 -17.15 10.69 -16.75
C ASP A 416 -17.22 9.77 -15.50
N ALA A 417 -18.07 8.73 -15.49
CA ALA A 417 -18.11 7.74 -14.41
C ALA A 417 -16.93 6.75 -14.45
N VAL A 418 -16.52 6.35 -15.66
CA VAL A 418 -15.32 5.54 -15.88
C VAL A 418 -14.39 6.30 -16.81
N TRP A 419 -13.12 6.41 -16.43
CA TRP A 419 -12.06 6.99 -17.24
C TRP A 419 -10.97 5.95 -17.46
N ILE A 420 -10.54 5.84 -18.71
CA ILE A 420 -9.35 5.09 -19.09
C ILE A 420 -8.25 6.11 -19.40
N SER A 421 -7.05 5.89 -18.87
CA SER A 421 -5.88 6.71 -19.15
C SER A 421 -4.69 5.83 -19.52
N GLU A 422 -3.95 6.23 -20.54
CA GLU A 422 -2.78 5.50 -21.02
C GLU A 422 -1.58 6.42 -21.10
N GLN A 423 -0.50 6.00 -20.47
CA GLN A 423 0.78 6.68 -20.52
C GLN A 423 1.75 5.87 -21.37
N LEU A 424 2.39 6.51 -22.35
CA LEU A 424 3.69 6.05 -22.86
C LEU A 424 4.73 7.11 -22.48
N PRO A 425 6.04 6.83 -22.58
CA PRO A 425 7.07 7.84 -22.30
C PRO A 425 6.82 9.11 -23.11
N GLY A 426 6.52 10.21 -22.40
CA GLY A 426 6.23 11.50 -23.01
C GLY A 426 4.86 11.67 -23.68
N TYR A 427 4.01 10.65 -23.68
CA TYR A 427 2.66 10.68 -24.25
C TYR A 427 1.61 10.34 -23.19
N TRP A 428 0.43 10.94 -23.31
CA TRP A 428 -0.72 10.61 -22.46
C TRP A 428 -1.98 10.81 -23.25
N HIS A 429 -2.84 9.82 -23.15
CA HIS A 429 -4.17 9.87 -23.70
C HIS A 429 -5.16 9.42 -22.64
N SER A 430 -6.32 10.07 -22.59
CA SER A 430 -7.33 9.70 -21.62
C SER A 430 -8.70 10.17 -22.06
N GLU A 431 -9.67 9.27 -21.95
CA GLU A 431 -11.05 9.52 -22.31
C GLU A 431 -12.00 8.85 -21.31
N SER A 432 -13.19 9.42 -21.17
CA SER A 432 -14.30 8.79 -20.46
C SER A 432 -14.90 7.67 -21.30
N VAL A 433 -15.21 6.54 -20.70
CA VAL A 433 -16.02 5.50 -21.35
C VAL A 433 -17.40 6.08 -21.66
N LYS A 434 -17.88 5.87 -22.90
CA LYS A 434 -19.18 6.37 -23.34
C LYS A 434 -20.30 5.76 -22.51
N GLU A 435 -21.30 6.58 -22.21
CA GLU A 435 -22.47 6.21 -21.40
C GLU A 435 -23.23 5.00 -21.98
N GLU A 436 -23.43 4.97 -23.30
CA GLU A 436 -24.09 3.85 -24.01
C GLU A 436 -23.40 2.50 -23.73
N ILE A 437 -22.07 2.51 -23.62
CA ILE A 437 -21.28 1.31 -23.32
C ILE A 437 -21.46 0.92 -21.85
N LEU A 438 -21.48 1.90 -20.94
CA LEU A 438 -21.73 1.66 -19.51
C LEU A 438 -23.11 1.07 -19.25
N LEU A 439 -24.12 1.58 -19.95
CA LEU A 439 -25.51 1.14 -19.82
C LEU A 439 -25.75 -0.29 -20.34
N ASN A 440 -24.87 -0.79 -21.22
CA ASN A 440 -24.97 -2.12 -21.80
C ASN A 440 -24.02 -3.14 -21.13
N ASN A 441 -24.04 -3.21 -19.80
CA ASN A 441 -23.23 -4.15 -18.98
C ASN A 441 -21.73 -4.11 -19.31
N PHE A 442 -21.10 -2.95 -19.11
CA PHE A 442 -19.69 -2.72 -19.37
C PHE A 442 -18.78 -3.74 -18.68
N THR A 443 -17.89 -4.35 -19.44
CA THR A 443 -16.79 -5.18 -18.96
C THR A 443 -15.51 -4.72 -19.65
N TRP A 444 -14.45 -4.54 -18.87
CA TRP A 444 -13.13 -4.19 -19.39
C TRP A 444 -12.03 -4.92 -18.62
N ILE A 445 -11.10 -5.48 -19.38
CA ILE A 445 -9.93 -6.20 -18.86
C ILE A 445 -8.71 -5.44 -19.35
N GLY A 446 -7.95 -4.87 -18.41
CA GLY A 446 -6.70 -4.18 -18.72
C GLY A 446 -5.53 -5.14 -18.46
N SER A 447 -4.86 -5.58 -19.51
CA SER A 447 -3.65 -6.43 -19.46
C SER A 447 -2.37 -5.67 -19.85
N GLY A 448 -2.46 -4.35 -19.99
CA GLY A 448 -1.36 -3.51 -20.45
C GLY A 448 -1.32 -3.30 -21.96
N ILE A 449 -2.13 -3.99 -22.75
CA ILE A 449 -2.25 -3.70 -24.18
C ILE A 449 -2.96 -2.36 -24.35
N PRO A 450 -2.40 -1.40 -25.12
CA PRO A 450 -3.06 -0.13 -25.34
C PRO A 450 -4.44 -0.27 -25.98
N TYR A 451 -5.43 0.31 -25.33
CA TYR A 451 -6.83 0.39 -25.72
C TYR A 451 -7.06 1.45 -26.79
N PHE A 452 -6.39 2.61 -26.71
CA PHE A 452 -6.60 3.69 -27.66
C PHE A 452 -5.74 3.49 -28.92
N ASN A 453 -6.36 3.59 -30.10
CA ASN A 453 -5.70 3.36 -31.40
C ASN A 453 -4.37 4.14 -31.54
N LYS A 454 -4.33 5.40 -31.09
CA LYS A 454 -3.11 6.20 -31.20
C LYS A 454 -2.02 5.74 -30.25
N THR A 455 -2.38 5.34 -29.03
CA THR A 455 -1.43 4.74 -28.08
C THR A 455 -0.91 3.42 -28.64
N LEU A 456 -1.77 2.58 -29.19
CA LEU A 456 -1.39 1.30 -29.80
C LEU A 456 -0.39 1.50 -30.94
N GLU A 457 -0.70 2.41 -31.88
CA GLU A 457 0.20 2.79 -32.98
C GLU A 457 1.57 3.27 -32.46
N LEU A 458 1.58 4.16 -31.47
CA LEU A 458 2.82 4.71 -30.90
C LEU A 458 3.64 3.66 -30.15
N SER A 459 2.99 2.71 -29.49
CA SER A 459 3.63 1.66 -28.69
C SER A 459 4.37 0.62 -29.52
N GLY A 460 4.03 0.48 -30.80
CA GLY A 460 4.55 -0.60 -31.66
C GLY A 460 4.00 -1.99 -31.32
N ILE A 461 3.03 -2.12 -30.41
CA ILE A 461 2.40 -3.39 -30.04
C ILE A 461 1.36 -3.80 -31.09
N SER A 462 1.28 -5.08 -31.41
CA SER A 462 0.31 -5.62 -32.36
C SER A 462 -1.04 -5.93 -31.71
N ASN A 463 -2.14 -5.64 -32.40
CA ASN A 463 -3.51 -5.85 -31.89
C ASN A 463 -3.87 -7.36 -31.71
N ASN A 464 -3.06 -8.28 -32.23
CA ASN A 464 -3.29 -9.72 -32.11
C ASN A 464 -2.97 -10.27 -30.71
N GLU A 465 -2.38 -9.45 -29.84
CA GLU A 465 -2.16 -9.80 -28.44
C GLU A 465 -3.43 -9.65 -27.58
N ASN A 466 -4.51 -9.11 -28.14
CA ASN A 466 -5.68 -8.71 -27.36
C ASN A 466 -6.54 -9.90 -26.88
N ILE A 467 -6.54 -10.01 -25.55
CA ILE A 467 -7.67 -10.24 -24.63
C ILE A 467 -8.74 -11.18 -25.19
N ALA A 468 -8.75 -12.40 -24.65
CA ALA A 468 -9.86 -13.33 -24.75
C ALA A 468 -11.18 -12.56 -24.61
N THR A 469 -12.01 -12.58 -25.66
CA THR A 469 -13.41 -12.18 -25.58
C THR A 469 -14.06 -13.05 -24.52
N VAL A 470 -14.18 -12.52 -23.29
CA VAL A 470 -14.82 -13.27 -22.22
C VAL A 470 -16.32 -13.09 -22.38
N ASP A 471 -16.94 -14.04 -23.07
CA ASP A 471 -18.40 -14.22 -23.17
C ASP A 471 -19.03 -14.71 -21.84
N GLU A 472 -18.24 -14.82 -20.75
CA GLU A 472 -18.77 -15.24 -19.46
C GLU A 472 -19.58 -14.12 -18.76
N CYS A 473 -20.78 -14.48 -18.33
CA CYS A 473 -21.63 -13.62 -17.52
C CYS A 473 -21.08 -13.50 -16.09
N PHE A 474 -20.07 -12.65 -15.88
CA PHE A 474 -19.58 -12.34 -14.54
C PHE A 474 -20.66 -11.61 -13.73
N SER A 475 -21.15 -12.21 -12.65
CA SER A 475 -22.20 -11.63 -11.81
C SER A 475 -21.82 -11.53 -10.32
N TYR A 476 -20.70 -12.13 -9.90
CA TYR A 476 -20.20 -12.06 -8.53
C TYR A 476 -18.68 -12.32 -8.47
N PHE A 477 -18.07 -12.02 -7.33
CA PHE A 477 -16.62 -12.10 -7.12
C PHE A 477 -16.00 -13.48 -7.37
N GLY A 478 -16.72 -14.58 -7.12
CA GLY A 478 -16.17 -15.93 -7.29
C GLY A 478 -15.89 -16.31 -8.76
N LEU A 479 -16.68 -15.80 -9.71
CA LEU A 479 -16.37 -15.98 -11.15
C LEU A 479 -15.15 -15.14 -11.55
N MET A 480 -15.07 -13.91 -11.04
CA MET A 480 -13.92 -13.03 -11.30
C MET A 480 -12.63 -13.59 -10.71
N ASP A 481 -12.66 -14.11 -9.47
CA ASP A 481 -11.53 -14.81 -8.84
C ASP A 481 -11.06 -15.99 -9.70
N LYS A 482 -11.99 -16.86 -10.11
CA LYS A 482 -11.68 -18.02 -10.97
C LYS A 482 -11.05 -17.59 -12.29
N PHE A 483 -11.59 -16.56 -12.94
CA PHE A 483 -11.04 -16.02 -14.18
C PHE A 483 -9.63 -15.47 -13.99
N LEU A 484 -9.41 -14.60 -13.00
CA LEU A 484 -8.10 -14.02 -12.73
C LEU A 484 -7.05 -15.09 -12.39
N ARG A 485 -7.42 -16.14 -11.64
CA ARG A 485 -6.55 -17.30 -11.38
C ARG A 485 -6.21 -18.09 -12.63
N ASN A 486 -7.17 -18.26 -13.55
CA ASN A 486 -6.94 -19.01 -14.80
C ASN A 486 -5.99 -18.30 -15.75
N ILE A 487 -6.02 -16.97 -15.80
CA ILE A 487 -5.11 -16.17 -16.63
C ILE A 487 -3.78 -15.83 -15.93
N SER A 488 -3.64 -16.20 -14.65
CA SER A 488 -2.44 -15.93 -13.86
C SER A 488 -1.24 -16.70 -14.39
N PHE A 489 -0.12 -16.01 -14.51
CA PHE A 489 1.16 -16.55 -14.92
C PHE A 489 1.91 -17.21 -13.75
N ARG A 490 2.54 -18.35 -14.04
CA ARG A 490 3.34 -19.16 -13.10
C ARG A 490 4.69 -19.48 -13.74
N GLY A 491 5.63 -18.55 -13.65
CA GLY A 491 6.98 -18.69 -14.19
C GLY A 491 7.77 -19.84 -13.53
N ASP A 492 7.39 -20.24 -12.31
CA ASP A 492 7.99 -21.36 -11.58
C ASP A 492 7.58 -22.73 -12.13
N LEU A 493 6.56 -22.78 -12.98
CA LEU A 493 6.19 -23.98 -13.75
C LEU A 493 6.86 -24.01 -15.14
N LEU A 494 7.58 -22.93 -15.50
CA LEU A 494 8.34 -22.84 -16.74
C LEU A 494 9.81 -23.05 -16.44
N HIS A 495 10.54 -23.59 -17.41
CA HIS A 495 11.99 -23.68 -17.38
C HIS A 495 12.56 -22.52 -18.21
N GLY A 496 13.42 -21.69 -17.59
CA GLY A 496 14.17 -20.65 -18.26
C GLY A 496 15.16 -21.20 -19.28
N SER A 497 15.89 -20.32 -19.97
CA SER A 497 16.90 -20.71 -20.97
C SER A 497 18.03 -21.56 -20.40
N ASP A 498 18.25 -21.50 -19.09
CA ASP A 498 19.21 -22.29 -18.30
C ASP A 498 18.59 -23.57 -17.69
N GLY A 499 17.31 -23.85 -17.97
CA GLY A 499 16.56 -24.97 -17.43
C GLY A 499 16.01 -24.76 -16.01
N GLN A 500 16.23 -23.60 -15.38
CA GLN A 500 15.79 -23.33 -14.01
C GLN A 500 14.37 -22.72 -13.97
N PRO A 501 13.58 -23.02 -12.92
CA PRO A 501 12.33 -22.32 -12.66
C PRO A 501 12.54 -20.81 -12.49
N ILE A 502 11.63 -20.00 -13.01
CA ILE A 502 11.69 -18.55 -12.86
C ILE A 502 10.80 -18.14 -11.67
N PRO A 503 11.34 -17.63 -10.54
CA PRO A 503 10.55 -17.21 -9.38
C PRO A 503 9.82 -15.88 -9.63
N TYR A 504 8.87 -15.92 -10.56
CA TYR A 504 8.07 -14.80 -11.04
C TYR A 504 6.67 -15.28 -11.42
N GLY A 505 5.66 -14.47 -11.16
CA GLY A 505 4.29 -14.79 -11.52
C GLY A 505 3.29 -13.78 -10.98
N ASN A 506 2.01 -14.13 -11.06
CA ASN A 506 0.98 -13.39 -10.35
C ASN A 506 1.06 -13.69 -8.86
N ILE A 507 1.33 -12.65 -8.06
CA ILE A 507 1.70 -12.76 -6.64
C ILE A 507 0.56 -12.37 -5.69
N ASP A 508 -0.54 -11.86 -6.22
CA ASP A 508 -1.73 -11.54 -5.43
C ASP A 508 -3.01 -11.50 -6.29
N ILE A 509 -4.16 -11.42 -5.60
CA ILE A 509 -5.45 -11.07 -6.16
C ILE A 509 -6.16 -10.13 -5.17
N LYS A 510 -6.72 -9.04 -5.70
CA LYS A 510 -7.57 -8.06 -5.01
C LYS A 510 -8.91 -8.00 -5.72
N LEU A 511 -10.01 -8.06 -4.98
CA LEU A 511 -11.39 -8.06 -5.48
C LEU A 511 -12.22 -7.04 -4.69
#